data_AF-A0A7J7I944-F1
#
_entry.id   AF-A0A7J7I944-F1
#
_cell.length_a   1.000
_cell.length_b   1.000
_cell.length_c   1.000
_cell.angle_alpha   90.00
_cell.angle_beta   90.00
_cell.angle_gamma   90.00
#
_symmetry.space_group_name_H-M   'P 1'
#
loop_
_entity.id
_entity.type
_entity.pdbx_description
1 polymer ?
#
loop_
_entity_poly.entity_id
_entity_poly.type
_entity_poly.pdbx_seq_one_letter_code
_entity_poly.pdbx_strand_id
1 'polypeptide(L)'
;METIRLQVGITNFRSLNRTSRTCKEADSLHLKPFFTTKTLFSKPLSPHSLTHLRHFHCLAKATDPHHHHHDHHHGHNHHHHHQHQHQHRHQHDHGGHAKLTRAQEAFLRFAETIRWTDLADFLREHLELCCCAMALFIAAAACPYLLPKPAVKPLQRVFIIIAFPLVGVSASLDSLIDITGGKINIHVLMALAAFASMFMGNPLEGGLLLAMFNLAHIAEEYFTSRSKIDVKELKENYPDFALVLEVSNEKLPNFSDLSYKKVPVNNLKVGSYILVKAGESVPVDCQVFQGRSTITIEHLTGEVKPMERKVGDSIPGGARNLDGMMIVKAKKTWKESMLSRIVQLTEKAHLSKPKLQRWLDKFGEHYSKVVVVLSVAVAFLGPLLFKWPFISTPVCRGSVYRALGLMVAASPCALAVAPLAYATAISSCARKGILLKGGHVLDTLASCHTIAFDKTGTLTTGEFMCKAIEPIHGHMKNGERFGSCCVPSCEKEALAVAAAMEKGTTHPIGRAVVDHSVGQDLPSVSVESFENLPGRGLFATLSSVEAGLGAGEPLKASLGSVEFVTSLFSSEDESKKIMEAVSTSSYGIHFVQGCSISQ
;
A
#
# COMPACT_ATOMS: atom_id res chain seq x y z
N MET A 1 -3.46 30.95 2.95
CA MET A 1 -2.56 30.00 3.66
C MET A 1 -1.68 30.83 4.57
N GLU A 2 -2.02 30.90 5.86
CA GLU A 2 -1.15 31.50 6.87
C GLU A 2 -0.13 30.45 7.32
N THR A 3 1.14 30.70 7.02
CA THR A 3 2.27 29.86 7.46
C THR A 3 2.57 30.17 8.92
N ILE A 4 2.08 29.35 9.85
CA ILE A 4 2.50 29.40 11.25
C ILE A 4 3.84 28.64 11.36
N ARG A 5 4.94 29.37 11.57
CA ARG A 5 6.25 28.78 11.90
C ARG A 5 6.27 28.41 13.38
N LEU A 6 6.12 27.11 13.68
CA LEU A 6 6.42 26.57 15.00
C LEU A 6 7.90 26.16 15.06
N GLN A 7 8.67 26.86 15.88
CA GLN A 7 10.07 26.54 16.14
C GLN A 7 10.10 25.45 17.22
N VAL A 8 10.17 24.19 16.82
CA VAL A 8 10.25 23.07 17.77
C VAL A 8 11.68 23.01 18.32
N GLY A 9 11.87 23.53 19.53
CA GLY A 9 13.11 23.35 20.29
C GLY A 9 13.27 21.87 20.65
N ILE A 10 14.44 21.30 20.36
CA ILE A 10 14.82 19.94 20.73
C ILE A 10 14.92 19.89 22.26
N THR A 11 13.83 19.54 22.94
CA THR A 11 13.84 19.22 24.36
C THR A 11 13.67 17.72 24.55
N ASN A 12 14.51 17.16 25.42
CA ASN A 12 14.58 15.74 25.76
C ASN A 12 13.19 15.13 26.00
N PHE A 13 12.80 14.18 25.15
CA PHE A 13 11.61 13.37 25.36
C PHE A 13 11.76 12.56 26.66
N ARG A 14 11.07 12.97 27.72
CA ARG A 14 10.80 12.12 28.89
C ARG A 14 9.78 11.05 28.48
N SER A 15 10.05 9.80 28.81
CA SER A 15 9.15 8.67 28.57
C SER A 15 7.80 8.89 29.24
N LEU A 16 6.72 8.94 28.45
CA LEU A 16 5.35 8.91 28.96
C LEU A 16 5.05 7.51 29.48
N ASN A 17 5.21 7.30 30.80
CA ASN A 17 4.61 6.18 31.51
C ASN A 17 3.09 6.41 31.54
N ARG A 18 2.36 5.65 30.72
CA ARG A 18 0.90 5.63 30.72
C ARG A 18 0.43 4.67 31.82
N THR A 19 -0.05 5.23 32.93
CA THR A 19 -0.81 4.49 33.95
C THR A 19 -2.13 4.00 33.34
N SER A 20 -2.22 2.70 33.08
CA SER A 20 -3.45 2.03 32.68
C SER A 20 -4.39 1.88 33.89
N ARG A 21 -5.56 2.53 33.83
CA ARG A 21 -6.71 2.14 34.66
C ARG A 21 -7.28 0.83 34.11
N THR A 22 -7.57 -0.04 35.05
CA THR A 22 -8.04 -1.43 34.99
C THR A 22 -9.36 -1.61 34.25
N CYS A 23 -9.41 -2.56 33.32
CA CYS A 23 -10.57 -3.44 33.12
C CYS A 23 -10.06 -4.88 32.96
N LYS A 24 -10.54 -5.74 33.85
CA LYS A 24 -10.30 -7.18 33.88
C LYS A 24 -11.08 -7.82 32.73
N GLU A 25 -10.41 -8.63 31.93
CA GLU A 25 -10.89 -9.97 31.57
C GLU A 25 -9.72 -10.76 30.97
N ALA A 26 -9.57 -11.98 31.45
CA ALA A 26 -8.44 -12.85 31.22
C ALA A 26 -8.75 -13.80 30.05
N ASP A 27 -7.81 -13.95 29.13
CA ASP A 27 -7.59 -15.22 28.45
C ASP A 27 -6.11 -15.36 28.09
N SER A 28 -5.49 -16.39 28.67
CA SER A 28 -4.07 -16.67 28.67
C SER A 28 -3.66 -17.51 27.46
N LEU A 29 -2.88 -16.95 26.54
CA LEU A 29 -2.11 -17.70 25.53
C LEU A 29 -0.62 -17.61 25.86
N HIS A 30 -0.13 -18.65 26.55
CA HIS A 30 1.29 -18.86 26.84
C HIS A 30 2.07 -19.25 25.57
N LEU A 31 2.95 -18.37 25.08
CA LEU A 31 4.00 -18.70 24.12
C LEU A 31 5.25 -19.20 24.87
N LYS A 32 5.63 -20.47 24.64
CA LYS A 32 6.91 -21.05 25.12
C LYS A 32 8.04 -20.75 24.12
N PRO A 33 9.29 -20.50 24.58
CA PRO A 33 10.44 -20.37 23.70
C PRO A 33 10.97 -21.73 23.26
N PHE A 34 11.21 -21.89 21.95
CA PHE A 34 11.78 -23.09 21.35
C PHE A 34 13.31 -23.05 21.41
N PHE A 35 13.91 -23.75 22.38
CA PHE A 35 15.25 -24.34 22.29
C PHE A 35 15.36 -25.43 23.35
N THR A 36 15.28 -26.70 22.95
CA THR A 36 15.89 -27.81 23.70
C THR A 36 16.14 -29.00 22.78
N THR A 37 17.42 -29.33 22.67
CA THR A 37 18.00 -30.56 22.13
C THR A 37 17.59 -31.78 22.96
N LYS A 38 17.16 -32.88 22.33
CA LYS A 38 17.29 -34.23 22.90
C LYS A 38 17.34 -35.31 21.81
N THR A 39 18.44 -36.05 21.85
CA THR A 39 18.75 -37.32 21.18
C THR A 39 17.83 -38.44 21.66
N LEU A 40 17.47 -39.39 20.78
CA LEU A 40 17.00 -40.72 21.20
C LEU A 40 17.20 -41.77 20.09
N PHE A 41 18.03 -42.76 20.40
CA PHE A 41 18.18 -44.03 19.70
C PHE A 41 17.69 -45.12 20.68
N SER A 42 16.75 -45.99 20.27
CA SER A 42 16.67 -47.45 20.49
C SER A 42 15.22 -48.00 20.45
N LYS A 43 15.09 -49.19 19.85
CA LYS A 43 13.93 -50.00 19.36
C LYS A 43 13.18 -50.77 20.50
N PRO A 44 12.16 -51.67 20.28
CA PRO A 44 11.55 -52.24 19.04
C PRO A 44 9.99 -52.37 18.96
N LEU A 45 9.54 -52.82 17.76
CA LEU A 45 8.25 -53.35 17.22
C LEU A 45 7.45 -54.33 18.14
N SER A 46 6.14 -54.68 18.03
CA SER A 46 4.96 -54.52 17.11
C SER A 46 3.73 -55.25 17.77
N PRO A 47 2.58 -55.65 17.13
CA PRO A 47 1.86 -55.23 15.90
C PRO A 47 0.31 -55.04 16.07
N HIS A 48 -0.35 -54.32 15.13
CA HIS A 48 -1.48 -54.81 14.28
C HIS A 48 -2.15 -53.71 13.39
N SER A 49 -1.87 -53.78 12.07
CA SER A 49 -2.75 -53.70 10.87
C SER A 49 -3.77 -52.54 10.69
N LEU A 50 -3.86 -51.81 9.58
CA LEU A 50 -4.14 -52.20 8.16
C LEU A 50 -3.60 -51.10 7.19
N THR A 51 -2.71 -51.38 6.21
CA THR A 51 -2.92 -51.55 4.74
C THR A 51 -3.82 -50.47 4.07
N HIS A 52 -3.41 -49.70 3.03
CA HIS A 52 -2.94 -50.13 1.70
C HIS A 52 -2.21 -49.01 0.90
N LEU A 53 -1.16 -49.39 0.16
CA LEU A 53 -0.34 -48.65 -0.82
C LEU A 53 -0.79 -48.96 -2.26
N ARG A 54 -0.48 -48.08 -3.24
CA ARG A 54 -0.02 -48.33 -4.65
C ARG A 54 0.05 -47.00 -5.43
N HIS A 55 1.20 -46.52 -5.90
CA HIS A 55 2.07 -46.90 -7.04
C HIS A 55 1.75 -46.21 -8.38
N PHE A 56 2.79 -45.55 -8.91
CA PHE A 56 2.92 -44.92 -10.22
C PHE A 56 2.98 -45.95 -11.36
N HIS A 57 2.42 -45.61 -12.52
CA HIS A 57 2.77 -46.25 -13.79
C HIS A 57 2.83 -45.22 -14.93
N CYS A 58 3.91 -45.33 -15.72
CA CYS A 58 4.16 -44.63 -16.98
C CYS A 58 3.75 -45.57 -18.13
N LEU A 59 3.13 -45.05 -19.20
CA LEU A 59 2.93 -45.79 -20.45
C LEU A 59 2.78 -44.84 -21.64
N ALA A 60 3.68 -45.02 -22.62
CA ALA A 60 3.63 -44.45 -23.96
C ALA A 60 2.73 -45.31 -24.87
N LYS A 61 2.14 -44.71 -25.91
CA LYS A 61 1.57 -45.48 -27.03
C LYS A 61 1.62 -44.69 -28.35
N ALA A 62 2.02 -45.39 -29.40
CA ALA A 62 2.21 -44.92 -30.77
C ALA A 62 1.10 -45.46 -31.72
N THR A 63 0.82 -44.63 -32.74
CA THR A 63 0.41 -44.90 -34.15
C THR A 63 -0.70 -45.91 -34.52
N ASP A 64 -1.67 -45.37 -35.29
CA ASP A 64 -2.69 -45.86 -36.26
C ASP A 64 -2.33 -47.10 -37.15
N PRO A 65 -3.22 -47.71 -38.02
CA PRO A 65 -4.39 -47.12 -38.73
C PRO A 65 -5.65 -48.01 -39.04
N HIS A 66 -6.66 -47.38 -39.69
CA HIS A 66 -7.59 -47.87 -40.75
C HIS A 66 -9.13 -48.03 -40.50
N HIS A 67 -9.87 -47.27 -41.34
CA HIS A 67 -11.09 -47.57 -42.15
C HIS A 67 -12.55 -47.25 -41.71
N HIS A 68 -13.11 -46.28 -42.46
CA HIS A 68 -14.41 -46.20 -43.18
C HIS A 68 -15.77 -45.84 -42.50
N HIS A 69 -16.26 -44.66 -42.94
CA HIS A 69 -17.56 -44.32 -43.55
C HIS A 69 -18.85 -44.01 -42.74
N HIS A 70 -19.37 -42.82 -43.10
CA HIS A 70 -20.77 -42.38 -43.29
C HIS A 70 -21.60 -41.67 -42.19
N ASP A 71 -21.91 -40.41 -42.53
CA ASP A 71 -23.20 -39.68 -42.52
C ASP A 71 -23.76 -38.95 -41.28
N HIS A 72 -23.86 -37.62 -41.48
CA HIS A 72 -24.88 -36.62 -41.10
C HIS A 72 -25.68 -36.75 -39.78
N HIS A 73 -25.60 -35.73 -38.92
CA HIS A 73 -26.70 -34.76 -38.63
C HIS A 73 -26.34 -33.74 -37.53
N HIS A 74 -26.97 -32.56 -37.63
CA HIS A 74 -26.85 -31.39 -36.75
C HIS A 74 -27.27 -31.62 -35.29
N GLY A 75 -26.62 -30.91 -34.36
CA GLY A 75 -27.06 -30.78 -32.96
C GLY A 75 -26.14 -29.85 -32.15
N HIS A 76 -26.73 -29.06 -31.25
CA HIS A 76 -26.18 -27.86 -30.61
C HIS A 76 -25.19 -28.08 -29.45
N ASN A 77 -24.52 -26.96 -29.09
CA ASN A 77 -23.90 -26.59 -27.81
C ASN A 77 -22.56 -27.26 -27.45
N HIS A 78 -21.57 -26.44 -27.02
CA HIS A 78 -21.07 -26.47 -25.65
C HIS A 78 -20.00 -25.39 -25.37
N HIS A 79 -20.24 -24.69 -24.26
CA HIS A 79 -19.30 -24.19 -23.26
C HIS A 79 -17.82 -23.97 -23.62
N HIS A 80 -17.42 -22.69 -23.68
CA HIS A 80 -16.05 -22.28 -23.38
C HIS A 80 -15.86 -22.16 -21.86
N HIS A 81 -15.41 -23.24 -21.22
CA HIS A 81 -14.73 -23.16 -19.92
C HIS A 81 -13.28 -22.73 -20.18
N HIS A 82 -12.98 -21.44 -20.05
CA HIS A 82 -11.61 -21.00 -19.81
C HIS A 82 -11.32 -21.12 -18.32
N GLN A 83 -10.73 -22.24 -17.90
CA GLN A 83 -9.99 -22.32 -16.64
C GLN A 83 -8.76 -21.43 -16.75
N HIS A 84 -8.84 -20.19 -16.25
CA HIS A 84 -7.67 -19.40 -15.94
C HIS A 84 -7.02 -19.96 -14.67
N GLN A 85 -6.07 -20.88 -14.82
CA GLN A 85 -5.08 -21.11 -13.77
C GLN A 85 -4.17 -19.88 -13.73
N HIS A 86 -4.48 -18.96 -12.81
CA HIS A 86 -3.55 -17.91 -12.42
C HIS A 86 -2.40 -18.53 -11.61
N GLN A 87 -1.39 -19.05 -12.29
CA GLN A 87 -0.08 -19.19 -11.68
C GLN A 87 0.49 -17.78 -11.52
N HIS A 88 0.47 -17.28 -10.29
CA HIS A 88 1.21 -16.09 -9.88
C HIS A 88 2.70 -16.38 -10.02
N ARG A 89 3.25 -16.20 -11.22
CA ARG A 89 4.68 -16.25 -11.47
C ARG A 89 5.28 -14.95 -10.90
N HIS A 90 6.02 -15.06 -9.80
CA HIS A 90 6.78 -13.96 -9.23
C HIS A 90 7.90 -13.58 -10.22
N GLN A 91 7.58 -12.66 -11.11
CA GLN A 91 8.57 -12.08 -12.00
C GLN A 91 9.43 -11.13 -11.17
N HIS A 92 10.66 -11.54 -10.86
CA HIS A 92 11.63 -10.74 -10.12
C HIS A 92 11.82 -9.40 -10.84
N ASP A 93 11.47 -8.33 -10.13
CA ASP A 93 11.57 -6.95 -10.59
C ASP A 93 13.05 -6.52 -10.54
N HIS A 94 13.83 -6.98 -11.52
CA HIS A 94 15.16 -6.44 -11.81
C HIS A 94 15.00 -5.05 -12.41
N GLY A 95 14.67 -4.07 -11.57
CA GLY A 95 14.83 -2.64 -11.86
C GLY A 95 14.26 -2.19 -13.20
N GLY A 96 12.93 -2.01 -13.25
CA GLY A 96 12.24 -1.33 -14.33
C GLY A 96 12.07 -2.20 -15.58
N HIS A 97 11.01 -1.93 -16.34
CA HIS A 97 10.70 -2.58 -17.61
C HIS A 97 11.78 -2.34 -18.68
N ALA A 98 12.97 -2.90 -18.50
CA ALA A 98 13.97 -3.04 -19.54
C ALA A 98 13.53 -4.21 -20.41
N LYS A 99 13.26 -3.95 -21.70
CA LYS A 99 13.02 -5.01 -22.69
C LYS A 99 14.21 -5.96 -22.65
N LEU A 100 13.95 -7.23 -22.33
CA LEU A 100 14.95 -8.29 -22.36
C LEU A 100 15.60 -8.33 -23.74
N THR A 101 16.92 -8.53 -23.78
CA THR A 101 17.60 -8.76 -25.06
C THR A 101 17.18 -10.11 -25.62
N ARG A 102 17.19 -10.26 -26.96
CA ARG A 102 16.87 -11.53 -27.63
C ARG A 102 17.72 -12.71 -27.11
N ALA A 103 18.97 -12.43 -26.73
CA ALA A 103 19.87 -13.42 -26.15
C ALA A 103 19.42 -13.89 -24.75
N GLN A 104 19.00 -12.96 -23.88
CA GLN A 104 18.43 -13.30 -22.57
C GLN A 104 17.15 -14.10 -22.70
N GLU A 105 16.27 -13.74 -23.63
CA GLU A 105 15.02 -14.46 -23.84
C GLU A 105 15.27 -15.89 -24.35
N ALA A 106 16.22 -16.07 -25.27
CA ALA A 106 16.63 -17.39 -25.73
C ALA A 106 17.25 -18.24 -24.60
N PHE A 107 18.10 -17.64 -23.76
CA PHE A 107 18.71 -18.32 -22.63
C PHE A 107 17.68 -18.71 -21.56
N LEU A 108 16.73 -17.81 -21.25
CA LEU A 108 15.66 -18.10 -20.30
C LEU A 108 14.78 -19.25 -20.78
N ARG A 109 14.40 -19.28 -22.06
CA ARG A 109 13.65 -20.41 -22.63
C ARG A 109 14.43 -21.72 -22.53
N PHE A 110 15.75 -21.69 -22.75
CA PHE A 110 16.61 -22.87 -22.55
C PHE A 110 16.65 -23.31 -21.08
N ALA A 111 16.85 -22.39 -20.15
CA ALA A 111 16.86 -22.69 -18.71
C ALA A 111 15.51 -23.23 -18.22
N GLU A 112 14.39 -22.71 -18.74
CA GLU A 112 13.04 -23.22 -18.48
C GLU A 112 12.86 -24.64 -19.01
N THR A 113 13.33 -24.95 -20.23
CA THR A 113 13.20 -26.31 -20.79
C THR A 113 13.94 -27.37 -19.97
N ILE A 114 15.02 -26.99 -19.27
CA ILE A 114 15.80 -27.89 -18.42
C ILE A 114 15.32 -27.85 -16.96
N ARG A 115 14.29 -27.04 -16.65
CA ARG A 115 13.78 -26.77 -15.29
C ARG A 115 14.82 -26.19 -14.33
N TRP A 116 15.86 -25.56 -14.88
CA TRP A 116 16.89 -24.90 -14.06
C TRP A 116 16.30 -23.70 -13.33
N THR A 117 15.41 -22.95 -13.98
CA THR A 117 14.68 -21.82 -13.35
C THR A 117 13.88 -22.29 -12.13
N ASP A 118 13.07 -23.34 -12.28
CA ASP A 118 12.24 -23.88 -11.19
C ASP A 118 13.09 -24.33 -10.00
N LEU A 119 14.23 -24.96 -10.27
CA LEU A 119 15.15 -25.42 -9.23
C LEU A 119 15.85 -24.25 -8.54
N ALA A 120 16.28 -23.24 -9.30
CA ALA A 120 16.91 -22.04 -8.75
C ALA A 120 15.94 -21.25 -7.85
N ASP A 121 14.69 -21.09 -8.31
CA ASP A 121 13.64 -20.39 -7.55
C ASP A 121 13.27 -21.18 -6.29
N PHE A 122 13.09 -22.50 -6.38
CA PHE A 122 12.87 -23.36 -5.21
C PHE A 122 14.00 -23.23 -4.17
N LEU A 123 15.26 -23.27 -4.61
CA LEU A 123 16.41 -23.11 -3.70
C LEU A 123 16.47 -21.72 -3.06
N ARG A 124 15.98 -20.68 -3.75
CA ARG A 124 15.96 -19.28 -3.27
C ARG A 124 14.83 -19.06 -2.25
N GLU A 125 13.66 -19.62 -2.49
CA GLU A 125 12.49 -19.47 -1.61
C GLU A 125 12.68 -20.14 -0.25
N HIS A 126 13.50 -21.20 -0.19
CA HIS A 126 13.75 -21.95 1.04
C HIS A 126 15.03 -21.49 1.77
N LEU A 127 14.88 -20.47 2.64
CA LEU A 127 15.93 -19.99 3.55
C LEU A 127 16.59 -21.13 4.35
N GLU A 128 15.83 -22.16 4.72
CA GLU A 128 16.31 -23.34 5.44
C GLU A 128 17.42 -24.07 4.67
N LEU A 129 17.30 -24.19 3.34
CA LEU A 129 18.30 -24.85 2.49
C LEU A 129 19.60 -24.05 2.44
N CYS A 130 19.51 -22.72 2.38
CA CYS A 130 20.68 -21.84 2.45
C CYS A 130 21.38 -21.94 3.81
N CYS A 131 20.62 -21.98 4.91
CA CYS A 131 21.15 -22.19 6.26
C CYS A 131 21.80 -23.58 6.41
N CYS A 132 21.20 -24.62 5.85
CA CYS A 132 21.78 -25.96 5.81
C CYS A 132 23.10 -25.99 5.03
N ALA A 133 23.17 -25.35 3.86
CA ALA A 133 24.40 -25.26 3.09
C ALA A 133 25.51 -24.49 3.85
N MET A 134 25.15 -23.38 4.50
CA MET A 134 26.07 -22.63 5.36
C MET A 134 26.60 -23.50 6.51
N ALA A 135 25.71 -24.25 7.19
CA ALA A 135 26.09 -25.16 8.26
C ALA A 135 27.04 -26.27 7.77
N LEU A 136 26.80 -26.81 6.56
CA LEU A 136 27.69 -27.79 5.94
C LEU A 136 29.07 -27.21 5.61
N PHE A 137 29.16 -25.97 5.12
CA PHE A 137 30.45 -25.31 4.89
C PHE A 137 31.20 -25.03 6.20
N ILE A 138 30.50 -24.59 7.24
CA ILE A 138 31.09 -24.38 8.58
C ILE A 138 31.56 -25.72 9.15
N ALA A 139 30.77 -26.79 9.02
CA ALA A 139 31.17 -28.14 9.42
C ALA A 139 32.40 -28.62 8.65
N ALA A 140 32.47 -28.37 7.34
CA ALA A 140 33.64 -28.67 6.51
C ALA A 140 34.89 -27.87 6.93
N ALA A 141 34.73 -26.63 7.38
CA ALA A 141 35.81 -25.80 7.92
C ALA A 141 36.27 -26.26 9.31
N ALA A 142 35.36 -26.79 10.12
CA ALA A 142 35.63 -27.25 11.48
C ALA A 142 36.21 -28.68 11.54
N CYS A 143 36.02 -29.49 10.49
CA CYS A 143 36.53 -30.88 10.39
C CYS A 143 38.01 -31.06 10.77
N PRO A 144 38.97 -30.19 10.35
CA PRO A 144 40.38 -30.32 10.72
C PRO A 144 40.67 -30.20 12.22
N TYR A 145 39.77 -29.54 12.97
CA TYR A 145 39.91 -29.30 14.41
C TYR A 145 39.19 -30.35 15.27
N LEU A 146 38.14 -30.98 14.73
CA LEU A 146 37.24 -31.87 15.48
C LEU A 146 37.51 -33.36 15.27
N LEU A 147 38.16 -33.76 14.17
CA LEU A 147 38.24 -35.15 13.74
C LEU A 147 39.68 -35.66 13.59
N PRO A 148 39.89 -36.98 13.78
CA PRO A 148 41.19 -37.60 13.56
C PRO A 148 41.64 -37.45 12.10
N LYS A 149 42.93 -37.14 11.91
CA LYS A 149 43.60 -36.84 10.63
C LYS A 149 43.20 -37.72 9.42
N PRO A 150 42.97 -39.05 9.52
CA PRO A 150 42.57 -39.85 8.36
C PRO A 150 41.15 -39.55 7.83
N ALA A 151 40.22 -39.12 8.68
CA ALA A 151 38.82 -38.90 8.32
C ALA A 151 38.53 -37.46 7.82
N VAL A 152 39.43 -36.50 8.08
CA VAL A 152 39.21 -35.08 7.81
C VAL A 152 38.98 -34.79 6.33
N LYS A 153 39.89 -35.24 5.46
CA LYS A 153 39.84 -34.94 4.01
C LYS A 153 38.62 -35.53 3.28
N PRO A 154 38.25 -36.82 3.47
CA PRO A 154 37.09 -37.37 2.78
C PRO A 154 35.79 -36.72 3.26
N LEU A 155 35.64 -36.51 4.57
CA LEU A 155 34.42 -35.91 5.13
C LEU A 155 34.25 -34.44 4.69
N GLN A 156 35.35 -33.67 4.70
CA GLN A 156 35.34 -32.29 4.21
C GLN A 156 34.89 -32.21 2.74
N ARG A 157 35.37 -33.12 1.87
CA ARG A 157 34.92 -33.17 0.46
C ARG A 157 33.44 -33.49 0.34
N VAL A 158 32.93 -34.45 1.11
CA VAL A 158 31.52 -34.84 1.08
C VAL A 158 30.63 -33.64 1.43
N PHE A 159 30.94 -32.92 2.51
CA PHE A 159 30.18 -31.73 2.90
C PHE A 159 30.21 -30.63 1.84
N ILE A 160 31.38 -30.37 1.23
CA ILE A 160 31.51 -29.37 0.17
C ILE A 160 30.71 -29.77 -1.08
N ILE A 161 30.78 -31.05 -1.50
CA ILE A 161 30.07 -31.55 -2.70
C ILE A 161 28.55 -31.45 -2.51
N ILE A 162 28.04 -31.67 -1.30
CA ILE A 162 26.61 -31.54 -1.00
C ILE A 162 26.19 -30.08 -0.90
N ALA A 163 26.99 -29.23 -0.25
CA ALA A 163 26.65 -27.84 0.00
C ALA A 163 26.71 -26.97 -1.26
N PHE A 164 27.64 -27.26 -2.18
CA PHE A 164 27.89 -26.40 -3.34
C PHE A 164 26.70 -26.32 -4.32
N PRO A 165 26.03 -27.42 -4.71
CA PRO A 165 24.85 -27.34 -5.57
C PRO A 165 23.67 -26.58 -4.95
N LEU A 166 23.49 -26.66 -3.63
CA LEU A 166 22.39 -25.98 -2.93
C LEU A 166 22.43 -24.46 -3.10
N VAL A 167 23.63 -23.90 -3.27
CA VAL A 167 23.85 -22.45 -3.33
C VAL A 167 24.31 -22.00 -4.72
N GLY A 168 25.08 -22.85 -5.40
CA GLY A 168 25.68 -22.55 -6.69
C GLY A 168 24.72 -22.61 -7.86
N VAL A 169 23.67 -23.42 -7.81
CA VAL A 169 22.71 -23.55 -8.92
C VAL A 169 21.94 -22.25 -9.16
N SER A 170 21.45 -21.60 -8.10
CA SER A 170 20.75 -20.32 -8.21
C SER A 170 21.69 -19.18 -8.60
N ALA A 171 22.84 -19.07 -7.94
CA ALA A 171 23.81 -18.02 -8.23
C ALA A 171 24.39 -18.09 -9.65
N SER A 172 24.56 -19.30 -10.20
CA SER A 172 25.02 -19.50 -11.58
C SER A 172 23.99 -19.01 -12.58
N LEU A 173 22.71 -19.32 -12.36
CA LEU A 173 21.62 -18.95 -13.24
C LEU A 173 21.48 -17.43 -13.31
N ASP A 174 21.46 -16.77 -12.15
CA ASP A 174 21.36 -15.31 -12.06
C ASP A 174 22.53 -14.63 -12.79
N SER A 175 23.74 -15.12 -12.55
CA SER A 175 24.94 -14.56 -13.17
C SER A 175 24.95 -14.77 -14.69
N LEU A 176 24.48 -15.91 -15.20
CA LEU A 176 24.40 -16.14 -16.65
C LEU A 176 23.34 -15.27 -17.32
N ILE A 177 22.21 -15.02 -16.65
CA ILE A 177 21.17 -14.10 -17.15
C ILE A 177 21.71 -12.67 -17.24
N ASP A 178 22.47 -12.24 -16.23
CA ASP A 178 23.09 -10.92 -16.20
C ASP A 178 24.17 -10.76 -17.27
N ILE A 179 25.06 -11.76 -17.42
CA ILE A 179 26.10 -11.79 -18.45
C ILE A 179 25.50 -11.77 -19.86
N THR A 180 24.46 -12.57 -20.12
CA THR A 180 23.79 -12.60 -21.44
C THR A 180 23.07 -11.29 -21.75
N GLY A 181 22.70 -10.52 -20.72
CA GLY A 181 22.20 -9.15 -20.84
C GLY A 181 23.27 -8.07 -21.02
N GLY A 182 24.55 -8.44 -21.00
CA GLY A 182 25.67 -7.49 -21.02
C GLY A 182 25.86 -6.69 -19.72
N LYS A 183 25.21 -7.11 -18.63
CA LYS A 183 25.32 -6.47 -17.31
C LYS A 183 26.31 -7.24 -16.46
N ILE A 184 27.47 -6.65 -16.19
CA ILE A 184 28.44 -7.20 -15.24
C ILE A 184 28.28 -6.44 -13.94
N ASN A 185 27.46 -6.98 -13.03
CA ASN A 185 27.18 -6.38 -11.72
C ASN A 185 28.00 -7.06 -10.60
N ILE A 186 27.72 -6.73 -9.34
CA ILE A 186 28.39 -7.35 -8.18
C ILE A 186 28.06 -8.86 -8.11
N HIS A 187 26.85 -9.28 -8.47
CA HIS A 187 26.43 -10.69 -8.43
C HIS A 187 27.26 -11.56 -9.37
N VAL A 188 27.46 -11.09 -10.61
CA VAL A 188 28.33 -11.74 -11.59
C VAL A 188 29.76 -11.85 -11.08
N LEU A 189 30.31 -10.79 -10.49
CA LEU A 189 31.66 -10.79 -9.95
C LEU A 189 31.81 -11.78 -8.78
N MET A 190 30.83 -11.81 -7.86
CA MET A 190 30.80 -12.73 -6.72
C MET A 190 30.73 -14.19 -7.17
N ALA A 191 29.87 -14.51 -8.14
CA ALA A 191 29.78 -15.86 -8.69
C ALA A 191 31.07 -16.27 -9.38
N LEU A 192 31.61 -15.40 -10.26
CA LEU A 192 32.90 -15.64 -10.92
C LEU A 192 34.03 -15.86 -9.90
N ALA A 193 34.09 -15.09 -8.82
CA ALA A 193 35.05 -15.27 -7.73
C ALA A 193 34.87 -16.62 -7.01
N ALA A 194 33.63 -17.02 -6.70
CA ALA A 194 33.35 -18.31 -6.06
C ALA A 194 33.79 -19.49 -6.95
N PHE A 195 33.49 -19.44 -8.26
CA PHE A 195 33.95 -20.44 -9.21
C PHE A 195 35.46 -20.41 -9.41
N ALA A 196 36.07 -19.23 -9.47
CA ALA A 196 37.52 -19.06 -9.55
C ALA A 196 38.24 -19.71 -8.36
N SER A 197 37.73 -19.52 -7.15
CA SER A 197 38.26 -20.17 -5.94
C SER A 197 38.18 -21.70 -6.02
N MET A 198 37.10 -22.24 -6.59
CA MET A 198 36.94 -23.67 -6.84
C MET A 198 38.00 -24.18 -7.83
N PHE A 199 38.24 -23.47 -8.94
CA PHE A 199 39.28 -23.81 -9.91
C PHE A 199 40.70 -23.68 -9.34
N MET A 200 40.93 -22.77 -8.39
CA MET A 200 42.22 -22.61 -7.70
C MET A 200 42.52 -23.73 -6.68
N GLY A 201 41.57 -24.64 -6.45
CA GLY A 201 41.72 -25.75 -5.49
C GLY A 201 41.26 -25.41 -4.08
N ASN A 202 40.60 -24.26 -3.89
CA ASN A 202 40.02 -23.82 -2.62
C ASN A 202 38.48 -23.79 -2.70
N PRO A 203 37.80 -24.94 -2.81
CA PRO A 203 36.35 -24.99 -2.94
C PRO A 203 35.61 -24.58 -1.65
N LEU A 204 36.27 -24.68 -0.49
CA LEU A 204 35.71 -24.25 0.79
C LEU A 204 35.53 -22.73 0.85
N GLU A 205 36.54 -21.97 0.41
CA GLU A 205 36.50 -20.50 0.40
C GLU A 205 35.42 -20.00 -0.57
N GLY A 206 35.39 -20.52 -1.80
CA GLY A 206 34.38 -20.17 -2.79
C GLY A 206 32.96 -20.54 -2.36
N GLY A 207 32.78 -21.72 -1.76
CA GLY A 207 31.50 -22.17 -1.24
C GLY A 207 30.97 -21.30 -0.10
N LEU A 208 31.84 -20.94 0.85
CA LEU A 208 31.48 -20.05 1.96
C LEU A 208 31.09 -18.65 1.48
N LEU A 209 31.85 -18.10 0.53
CA LEU A 209 31.54 -16.80 -0.09
C LEU A 209 30.15 -16.82 -0.75
N LEU A 210 29.86 -17.88 -1.50
CA LEU A 210 28.57 -18.04 -2.18
C LEU A 210 27.42 -18.20 -1.17
N ALA A 211 27.63 -18.99 -0.11
CA ALA A 211 26.64 -19.20 0.94
C ALA A 211 26.32 -17.92 1.71
N MET A 212 27.34 -17.12 2.06
CA MET A 212 27.12 -15.84 2.74
C MET A 212 26.36 -14.86 1.85
N PHE A 213 26.72 -14.81 0.57
CA PHE A 213 26.07 -13.93 -0.40
C PHE A 213 24.60 -14.29 -0.61
N ASN A 214 24.28 -15.56 -0.86
CA ASN A 214 22.88 -15.99 -1.00
C ASN A 214 22.07 -15.76 0.27
N LEU A 215 22.65 -16.01 1.45
CA LEU A 215 21.99 -15.75 2.72
C LEU A 215 21.63 -14.27 2.88
N ALA A 216 22.56 -13.37 2.53
CA ALA A 216 22.32 -11.92 2.57
C ALA A 216 21.20 -11.50 1.61
N HIS A 217 21.20 -12.05 0.38
CA HIS A 217 20.17 -11.76 -0.63
C HIS A 217 18.77 -12.22 -0.17
N ILE A 218 18.65 -13.45 0.32
CA ILE A 218 17.38 -13.99 0.83
C ILE A 218 16.90 -13.16 2.04
N ALA A 219 17.81 -12.76 2.93
CA ALA A 219 17.46 -11.91 4.07
C ALA A 219 16.94 -10.53 3.61
N GLU A 220 17.58 -9.89 2.64
CA GLU A 220 17.13 -8.63 2.06
C GLU A 220 15.71 -8.75 1.47
N GLU A 221 15.46 -9.80 0.68
CA GLU A 221 14.17 -10.05 0.03
C GLU A 221 13.07 -10.35 1.06
N TYR A 222 13.38 -11.15 2.08
CA TYR A 222 12.46 -11.47 3.18
C TYR A 222 12.04 -10.21 3.96
N PHE A 223 12.98 -9.35 4.34
CA PHE A 223 12.64 -8.13 5.07
C PHE A 223 11.94 -7.09 4.19
N THR A 224 12.29 -7.03 2.91
CA THR A 224 11.69 -6.09 1.96
C THR A 224 10.26 -6.48 1.60
N SER A 225 9.99 -7.77 1.33
CA SER A 225 8.65 -8.26 0.98
C SER A 225 7.62 -8.02 2.09
N ARG A 226 8.01 -8.22 3.36
CA ARG A 226 7.16 -7.95 4.53
C ARG A 226 6.78 -6.47 4.67
N SER A 227 7.49 -5.55 4.02
CA SER A 227 7.17 -4.12 4.01
C SER A 227 6.23 -3.67 2.89
N LYS A 228 5.91 -4.54 1.92
CA LYS A 228 5.16 -4.18 0.69
C LYS A 228 3.64 -4.33 0.79
N ILE A 229 3.04 -4.42 1.98
CA ILE A 229 1.69 -4.99 2.12
C ILE A 229 0.53 -4.10 1.57
N ASP A 230 0.66 -2.77 1.44
CA ASP A 230 -0.57 -1.94 1.39
C ASP A 230 -0.91 -1.23 0.05
N VAL A 231 -0.35 -1.62 -1.10
CA VAL A 231 -0.72 -0.96 -2.38
C VAL A 231 -2.03 -1.50 -2.95
N LYS A 232 -2.36 -2.76 -2.64
CA LYS A 232 -3.53 -3.42 -3.21
C LYS A 232 -4.85 -2.82 -2.69
N GLU A 233 -4.86 -2.41 -1.42
CA GLU A 233 -6.03 -1.82 -0.74
C GLU A 233 -6.40 -0.43 -1.29
N LEU A 234 -5.42 0.33 -1.79
CA LEU A 234 -5.68 1.57 -2.53
C LEU A 234 -6.39 1.28 -3.85
N LYS A 235 -5.95 0.25 -4.60
CA LYS A 235 -6.51 -0.10 -5.92
C LYS A 235 -7.95 -0.65 -5.84
N GLU A 236 -8.28 -1.35 -4.75
CA GLU A 236 -9.58 -2.02 -4.57
C GLU A 236 -10.75 -1.04 -4.33
N ASN A 237 -10.47 0.22 -4.00
CA ASN A 237 -11.51 1.24 -3.75
C ASN A 237 -11.91 2.07 -4.99
N TYR A 238 -11.40 1.75 -6.19
CA TYR A 238 -11.64 2.54 -7.40
C TYR A 238 -12.53 1.83 -8.43
N PRO A 239 -13.36 2.56 -9.19
CA PRO A 239 -14.31 1.95 -10.12
C PRO A 239 -13.61 1.36 -11.35
N ASP A 240 -13.75 0.04 -11.55
CA ASP A 240 -13.27 -0.65 -12.75
C ASP A 240 -14.14 -0.37 -13.99
N PHE A 241 -15.39 0.05 -13.77
CA PHE A 241 -16.38 0.27 -14.81
C PHE A 241 -17.16 1.56 -14.60
N ALA A 242 -17.65 2.11 -15.71
CA ALA A 242 -18.57 3.23 -15.74
C ALA A 242 -19.90 2.83 -16.40
N LEU A 243 -20.99 3.43 -15.96
CA LEU A 243 -22.31 3.29 -16.57
C LEU A 243 -22.47 4.36 -17.66
N VAL A 244 -22.19 4.01 -18.90
CA VAL A 244 -22.28 4.92 -20.04
C VAL A 244 -23.70 4.87 -20.61
N LEU A 245 -24.35 6.02 -20.72
CA LEU A 245 -25.68 6.14 -21.33
C LEU A 245 -25.60 5.97 -22.84
N GLU A 246 -26.52 5.18 -23.40
CA GLU A 246 -26.66 5.00 -24.84
C GLU A 246 -27.39 6.22 -25.41
N VAL A 247 -26.67 7.05 -26.17
CA VAL A 247 -27.26 8.19 -26.86
C VAL A 247 -27.67 7.75 -28.26
N SER A 248 -28.98 7.67 -28.52
CA SER A 248 -29.50 7.57 -29.89
C SER A 248 -29.43 8.95 -30.56
N ASN A 249 -29.02 8.99 -31.83
CA ASN A 249 -28.36 10.11 -32.53
C ASN A 249 -29.03 11.50 -32.52
N GLU A 250 -30.19 11.71 -31.89
CA GLU A 250 -30.89 13.01 -31.87
C GLU A 250 -31.53 13.41 -30.53
N LYS A 251 -31.43 12.60 -29.45
CA LYS A 251 -31.97 12.97 -28.13
C LYS A 251 -30.87 13.11 -27.09
N LEU A 252 -30.79 14.27 -26.45
CA LEU A 252 -29.95 14.44 -25.27
C LEU A 252 -30.46 13.51 -24.14
N PRO A 253 -29.54 12.89 -23.38
CA PRO A 253 -29.93 11.98 -22.31
C PRO A 253 -30.74 12.74 -21.26
N ASN A 254 -31.85 12.14 -20.83
CA ASN A 254 -32.72 12.66 -19.79
C ASN A 254 -33.03 11.53 -18.79
N PHE A 255 -33.44 11.87 -17.58
CA PHE A 255 -33.75 10.90 -16.52
C PHE A 255 -34.94 9.99 -16.82
N SER A 256 -35.73 10.29 -17.86
CA SER A 256 -36.91 9.52 -18.27
C SER A 256 -36.60 8.29 -19.14
N ASP A 257 -35.44 8.21 -19.78
CA ASP A 257 -35.03 7.06 -20.60
C ASP A 257 -33.56 6.71 -20.33
N LEU A 258 -33.34 5.86 -19.31
CA LEU A 258 -32.02 5.48 -18.81
C LEU A 258 -31.60 4.10 -19.35
N SER A 259 -31.29 4.02 -20.65
CA SER A 259 -30.51 2.89 -21.18
C SER A 259 -29.01 3.14 -20.95
N TYR A 260 -28.38 2.29 -20.16
CA TYR A 260 -26.94 2.38 -19.87
C TYR A 260 -26.23 1.05 -20.05
N LYS A 261 -24.98 1.14 -20.52
CA LYS A 261 -24.06 0.02 -20.68
C LYS A 261 -22.89 0.14 -19.75
N LYS A 262 -22.51 -0.98 -19.11
CA LYS A 262 -21.31 -1.07 -18.29
C LYS A 262 -20.08 -1.14 -19.21
N VAL A 263 -19.22 -0.12 -19.15
CA VAL A 263 -18.01 -0.01 -19.98
C VAL A 263 -16.78 0.08 -19.06
N PRO A 264 -15.70 -0.68 -19.31
CA PRO A 264 -14.46 -0.53 -18.56
C PRO A 264 -13.93 0.90 -18.62
N VAL A 265 -13.43 1.45 -17.51
CA VAL A 265 -12.97 2.85 -17.45
C VAL A 265 -11.88 3.18 -18.48
N ASN A 266 -11.04 2.20 -18.83
CA ASN A 266 -9.99 2.36 -19.84
C ASN A 266 -10.52 2.60 -21.27
N ASN A 267 -11.74 2.17 -21.55
CA ASN A 267 -12.36 2.27 -22.88
C ASN A 267 -13.32 3.48 -22.99
N LEU A 268 -13.35 4.34 -21.96
CA LEU A 268 -14.25 5.46 -21.88
C LEU A 268 -13.79 6.60 -22.80
N LYS A 269 -14.69 7.08 -23.66
CA LYS A 269 -14.41 8.15 -24.63
C LYS A 269 -14.78 9.51 -24.04
N VAL A 270 -14.00 10.54 -24.40
CA VAL A 270 -14.33 11.93 -24.07
C VAL A 270 -15.67 12.30 -24.72
N GLY A 271 -16.52 12.99 -23.98
CA GLY A 271 -17.86 13.39 -24.43
C GLY A 271 -18.96 12.35 -24.15
N SER A 272 -18.62 11.14 -23.71
CA SER A 272 -19.62 10.16 -23.25
C SER A 272 -20.39 10.68 -22.02
N TYR A 273 -21.68 10.36 -21.97
CA TYR A 273 -22.53 10.65 -20.82
C TYR A 273 -22.53 9.45 -19.88
N ILE A 274 -22.26 9.70 -18.61
CA ILE A 274 -22.10 8.69 -17.56
C ILE A 274 -23.19 8.94 -16.51
N LEU A 275 -23.89 7.88 -16.15
CA LEU A 275 -24.79 7.89 -15.00
C LEU A 275 -23.99 7.60 -13.73
N VAL A 276 -24.10 8.48 -12.74
CA VAL A 276 -23.50 8.29 -11.41
C VAL A 276 -24.62 8.28 -10.38
N LYS A 277 -24.81 7.15 -9.71
CA LYS A 277 -25.83 6.98 -8.66
C LYS A 277 -25.30 7.41 -7.30
N ALA A 278 -26.19 7.57 -6.32
CA ALA A 278 -25.81 7.86 -4.94
C ALA A 278 -24.89 6.75 -4.41
N GLY A 279 -23.80 7.14 -3.74
CA GLY A 279 -22.76 6.25 -3.24
C GLY A 279 -21.68 5.85 -4.25
N GLU A 280 -21.88 6.09 -5.55
CA GLU A 280 -20.90 5.72 -6.59
C GLU A 280 -19.78 6.76 -6.75
N SER A 281 -18.60 6.30 -7.13
CA SER A 281 -17.45 7.15 -7.46
C SER A 281 -17.46 7.55 -8.93
N VAL A 282 -17.09 8.80 -9.20
CA VAL A 282 -16.97 9.34 -10.55
C VAL A 282 -15.71 8.77 -11.22
N PRO A 283 -15.81 8.09 -12.37
CA PRO A 283 -14.69 7.31 -12.93
C PRO A 283 -13.57 8.16 -13.55
N VAL A 284 -13.91 9.31 -14.14
CA VAL A 284 -12.97 10.23 -14.80
C VAL A 284 -13.35 11.68 -14.53
N ASP A 285 -12.51 12.64 -14.90
CA ASP A 285 -12.86 14.06 -14.78
C ASP A 285 -14.04 14.39 -15.71
N CYS A 286 -15.13 14.88 -15.13
CA CYS A 286 -16.41 15.09 -15.82
C CYS A 286 -16.97 16.50 -15.59
N GLN A 287 -18.03 16.84 -16.33
CA GLN A 287 -18.90 17.99 -16.08
C GLN A 287 -20.31 17.52 -15.73
N VAL A 288 -20.98 18.15 -14.78
CA VAL A 288 -22.41 17.88 -14.55
C VAL A 288 -23.20 18.34 -15.78
N PHE A 289 -23.90 17.40 -16.40
CA PHE A 289 -24.79 17.68 -17.52
C PHE A 289 -26.24 17.82 -17.04
N GLN A 290 -26.69 16.94 -16.13
CA GLN A 290 -28.03 17.00 -15.56
C GLN A 290 -28.04 16.47 -14.12
N GLY A 291 -28.90 17.08 -13.29
CA GLY A 291 -29.02 16.78 -11.87
C GLY A 291 -28.27 17.79 -10.99
N ARG A 292 -28.49 17.65 -9.68
CA ARG A 292 -27.76 18.33 -8.60
C ARG A 292 -27.48 17.29 -7.54
N SER A 293 -26.29 17.35 -6.96
CA SER A 293 -25.88 16.39 -5.94
C SER A 293 -24.71 16.94 -5.14
N THR A 294 -24.56 16.43 -3.93
CA THR A 294 -23.43 16.65 -3.05
C THR A 294 -22.38 15.57 -3.28
N ILE A 295 -21.15 15.99 -3.54
CA ILE A 295 -20.01 15.10 -3.71
C ILE A 295 -19.03 15.25 -2.56
N THR A 296 -18.35 14.17 -2.20
CA THR A 296 -17.18 14.21 -1.32
C THR A 296 -15.91 13.87 -2.08
N ILE A 297 -14.86 14.62 -1.76
CA ILE A 297 -13.48 14.40 -2.21
C ILE A 297 -12.55 14.12 -1.03
N GLU A 298 -13.11 13.74 0.12
CA GLU A 298 -12.39 13.47 1.37
C GLU A 298 -11.27 12.44 1.17
N HIS A 299 -11.55 11.35 0.46
CA HIS A 299 -10.56 10.30 0.18
C HIS A 299 -9.43 10.74 -0.78
N LEU A 300 -9.54 11.90 -1.45
CA LEU A 300 -8.50 12.47 -2.31
C LEU A 300 -7.78 13.66 -1.66
N THR A 301 -8.51 14.48 -0.90
CA THR A 301 -8.02 15.79 -0.39
C THR A 301 -7.92 15.86 1.13
N GLY A 302 -8.50 14.89 1.86
CA GLY A 302 -8.67 14.95 3.31
C GLY A 302 -9.72 15.95 3.78
N GLU A 303 -10.34 16.72 2.87
CA GLU A 303 -11.37 17.68 3.23
C GLU A 303 -12.71 16.97 3.46
N VAL A 304 -13.17 17.00 4.71
CA VAL A 304 -14.41 16.35 5.15
C VAL A 304 -15.66 17.08 4.63
N LYS A 305 -15.55 18.36 4.25
CA LYS A 305 -16.72 19.17 3.85
C LYS A 305 -17.24 18.71 2.48
N PRO A 306 -18.48 18.21 2.40
CA PRO A 306 -19.09 17.88 1.12
C PRO A 306 -19.29 19.14 0.27
N MET A 307 -19.09 19.01 -1.04
CA MET A 307 -19.24 20.09 -2.00
C MET A 307 -20.44 19.83 -2.89
N GLU A 308 -21.26 20.86 -3.08
CA GLU A 308 -22.34 20.78 -4.05
C GLU A 308 -21.89 21.00 -5.47
N ARG A 309 -22.52 20.28 -6.39
CA ARG A 309 -22.31 20.43 -7.83
C ARG A 309 -23.64 20.56 -8.54
N LYS A 310 -23.71 21.59 -9.37
CA LYS A 310 -24.85 21.92 -10.23
C LYS A 310 -24.44 21.73 -11.69
N VAL A 311 -25.44 21.75 -12.58
CA VAL A 311 -25.24 21.68 -14.02
C VAL A 311 -24.19 22.70 -14.47
N GLY A 312 -23.20 22.24 -15.23
CA GLY A 312 -22.06 23.05 -15.69
C GLY A 312 -20.82 22.95 -14.81
N ASP A 313 -20.91 22.49 -13.56
CA ASP A 313 -19.75 22.35 -12.69
C ASP A 313 -18.86 21.18 -13.11
N SER A 314 -17.55 21.33 -12.88
CA SER A 314 -16.59 20.25 -13.14
C SER A 314 -16.40 19.38 -11.89
N ILE A 315 -16.37 18.07 -12.07
CA ILE A 315 -16.19 17.07 -11.03
C ILE A 315 -14.90 16.29 -11.32
N PRO A 316 -13.95 16.22 -10.37
CA PRO A 316 -12.74 15.43 -10.56
C PRO A 316 -13.05 13.93 -10.52
N GLY A 317 -12.31 13.14 -11.31
CA GLY A 317 -12.34 11.69 -11.20
C GLY A 317 -11.91 11.23 -9.81
N GLY A 318 -12.61 10.22 -9.27
CA GLY A 318 -12.48 9.71 -7.92
C GLY A 318 -13.54 10.25 -6.96
N ALA A 319 -14.08 11.47 -7.16
CA ALA A 319 -15.10 12.03 -6.27
C ALA A 319 -16.28 11.07 -6.04
N ARG A 320 -16.77 10.97 -4.80
CA ARG A 320 -17.91 10.09 -4.47
C ARG A 320 -19.19 10.89 -4.41
N ASN A 321 -20.20 10.44 -5.13
CA ASN A 321 -21.55 10.99 -5.05
C ASN A 321 -22.19 10.56 -3.71
N LEU A 322 -22.69 11.50 -2.91
CA LEU A 322 -23.35 11.21 -1.64
C LEU A 322 -24.85 11.00 -1.79
N ASP A 323 -25.51 11.83 -2.61
CA ASP A 323 -26.96 11.88 -2.71
C ASP A 323 -27.45 12.12 -4.14
N GLY A 324 -28.63 11.59 -4.43
CA GLY A 324 -29.26 11.71 -5.74
C GLY A 324 -28.51 10.98 -6.86
N MET A 325 -29.01 11.13 -8.08
CA MET A 325 -28.34 10.63 -9.28
C MET A 325 -28.05 11.80 -10.23
N MET A 326 -26.91 11.73 -10.90
CA MET A 326 -26.48 12.76 -11.84
C MET A 326 -26.01 12.15 -13.15
N ILE A 327 -26.26 12.88 -14.23
CA ILE A 327 -25.68 12.59 -15.55
C ILE A 327 -24.50 13.53 -15.72
N VAL A 328 -23.32 12.95 -15.92
CA VAL A 328 -22.08 13.70 -16.10
C VAL A 328 -21.47 13.41 -17.46
N LYS A 329 -20.88 14.42 -18.09
CA LYS A 329 -20.19 14.31 -19.38
C LYS A 329 -18.69 14.20 -19.17
N ALA A 330 -18.07 13.15 -19.71
CA ALA A 330 -16.63 12.94 -19.61
C ALA A 330 -15.85 14.09 -20.30
N LYS A 331 -14.98 14.78 -19.56
CA LYS A 331 -14.08 15.82 -20.11
C LYS A 331 -12.71 15.28 -20.48
N LYS A 332 -12.22 14.26 -19.77
CA LYS A 332 -10.90 13.66 -19.98
C LYS A 332 -10.97 12.15 -20.15
N THR A 333 -9.95 11.60 -20.78
CA THR A 333 -9.75 10.14 -20.84
C THR A 333 -9.31 9.60 -19.47
N TRP A 334 -9.40 8.28 -19.27
CA TRP A 334 -8.90 7.64 -18.05
C TRP A 334 -7.44 8.01 -17.75
N LYS A 335 -6.54 7.97 -18.74
CA LYS A 335 -5.10 8.24 -18.56
C LYS A 335 -4.79 9.66 -18.10
N GLU A 336 -5.68 10.61 -18.38
CA GLU A 336 -5.51 12.04 -18.08
C GLU A 336 -6.31 12.50 -16.85
N SER A 337 -7.13 11.62 -16.29
CA SER A 337 -7.95 11.93 -15.11
C SER A 337 -7.08 12.20 -13.88
N MET A 338 -7.59 13.03 -12.96
CA MET A 338 -6.91 13.29 -11.69
C MET A 338 -6.61 11.98 -10.94
N LEU A 339 -7.60 11.08 -10.89
CA LEU A 339 -7.47 9.78 -10.24
C LEU A 339 -6.35 8.94 -10.86
N SER A 340 -6.28 8.80 -12.18
CA SER A 340 -5.22 8.02 -12.84
C SER A 340 -3.85 8.64 -12.58
N ARG A 341 -3.75 9.96 -12.54
CA ARG A 341 -2.49 10.65 -12.22
C ARG A 341 -2.04 10.38 -10.79
N ILE A 342 -2.96 10.39 -9.82
CA ILE A 342 -2.68 10.03 -8.42
C ILE A 342 -2.21 8.58 -8.34
N VAL A 343 -2.91 7.64 -9.00
CA VAL A 343 -2.52 6.22 -9.04
C VAL A 343 -1.11 6.06 -9.64
N GLN A 344 -0.84 6.69 -10.79
CA GLN A 344 0.47 6.62 -11.44
C GLN A 344 1.59 7.22 -10.60
N LEU A 345 1.34 8.36 -9.93
CA LEU A 345 2.34 9.00 -9.07
C LEU A 345 2.63 8.12 -7.84
N THR A 346 1.59 7.52 -7.27
CA THR A 346 1.70 6.61 -6.12
C THR A 346 2.45 5.33 -6.50
N GLU A 347 2.12 4.73 -7.64
CA GLU A 347 2.81 3.55 -8.17
C GLU A 347 4.29 3.83 -8.49
N LYS A 348 4.58 4.98 -9.13
CA LYS A 348 5.96 5.42 -9.39
C LYS A 348 6.76 5.64 -8.11
N ALA A 349 6.13 6.17 -7.06
CA ALA A 349 6.77 6.33 -5.75
C ALA A 349 7.08 4.97 -5.12
N HIS A 350 6.14 4.02 -5.16
CA HIS A 350 6.32 2.67 -4.63
C HIS A 350 7.40 1.85 -5.33
N LEU A 351 7.54 1.98 -6.65
CA LEU A 351 8.55 1.28 -7.43
C LEU A 351 9.96 1.89 -7.30
N SER A 352 10.11 2.96 -6.52
CA SER A 352 11.36 3.68 -6.42
C SER A 352 12.34 3.01 -5.44
N LYS A 353 13.42 2.42 -5.98
CA LYS A 353 14.56 1.92 -5.18
C LYS A 353 15.19 3.06 -4.33
N PRO A 354 15.73 2.77 -3.13
CA PRO A 354 16.52 3.73 -2.32
C PRO A 354 17.69 4.33 -3.08
N LYS A 355 18.10 5.56 -2.71
CA LYS A 355 19.22 6.27 -3.35
C LYS A 355 20.53 5.48 -3.18
N LEU A 356 20.78 4.95 -1.98
CA LEU A 356 21.98 4.16 -1.72
C LEU A 356 22.00 2.91 -2.60
N GLN A 357 20.89 2.16 -2.70
CA GLN A 357 20.83 0.96 -3.53
C GLN A 357 21.09 1.28 -5.02
N ARG A 358 20.54 2.36 -5.55
CA ARG A 358 20.83 2.79 -6.94
C ARG A 358 22.29 3.19 -7.14
N TRP A 359 22.89 3.81 -6.14
CA TRP A 359 24.31 4.16 -6.19
C TRP A 359 25.18 2.90 -6.14
N LEU A 360 24.83 1.93 -5.29
CA LEU A 360 25.49 0.62 -5.20
C LEU A 360 25.38 -0.18 -6.50
N ASP A 361 24.20 -0.20 -7.13
CA ASP A 361 23.99 -0.86 -8.43
C ASP A 361 24.94 -0.26 -9.50
N LYS A 362 25.02 1.08 -9.59
CA LYS A 362 25.87 1.79 -10.56
C LYS A 362 27.36 1.64 -10.27
N PHE A 363 27.76 1.82 -9.01
CA PHE A 363 29.14 1.65 -8.58
C PHE A 363 29.58 0.20 -8.82
N GLY A 364 28.74 -0.75 -8.42
CA GLY A 364 28.95 -2.17 -8.58
C GLY A 364 29.17 -2.58 -10.02
N GLU A 365 28.35 -2.07 -10.95
CA GLU A 365 28.53 -2.38 -12.37
C GLU A 365 29.86 -1.86 -12.92
N HIS A 366 30.23 -0.62 -12.60
CA HIS A 366 31.50 -0.06 -13.07
C HIS A 366 32.71 -0.76 -12.41
N TYR A 367 32.64 -0.97 -11.10
CA TYR A 367 33.66 -1.66 -10.30
C TYR A 367 33.90 -3.08 -10.82
N SER A 368 32.85 -3.88 -11.00
CA SER A 368 32.97 -5.24 -11.50
C SER A 368 33.59 -5.31 -12.89
N LYS A 369 33.20 -4.40 -13.81
CA LYS A 369 33.83 -4.31 -15.14
C LYS A 369 35.33 -4.03 -15.03
N VAL A 370 35.73 -3.06 -14.21
CA VAL A 370 37.14 -2.71 -14.00
C VAL A 370 37.93 -3.88 -13.42
N VAL A 371 37.39 -4.56 -12.41
CA VAL A 371 38.06 -5.72 -11.78
C VAL A 371 38.23 -6.88 -12.76
N VAL A 372 37.21 -7.19 -13.56
CA VAL A 372 37.29 -8.25 -14.58
C VAL A 372 38.32 -7.89 -15.63
N VAL A 373 38.29 -6.66 -16.16
CA VAL A 373 39.28 -6.20 -17.16
C VAL A 373 40.69 -6.23 -16.59
N LEU A 374 40.90 -5.78 -15.35
CA LEU A 374 42.21 -5.82 -14.71
C LEU A 374 42.69 -7.25 -14.47
N SER A 375 41.80 -8.16 -14.08
CA SER A 375 42.13 -9.58 -13.87
C SER A 375 42.53 -10.23 -15.20
N VAL A 376 41.80 -9.97 -16.28
CA VAL A 376 42.15 -10.42 -17.63
C VAL A 376 43.49 -9.82 -18.06
N ALA A 377 43.70 -8.52 -17.84
CA ALA A 377 44.97 -7.85 -18.14
C ALA A 377 46.14 -8.49 -17.38
N VAL A 378 45.98 -8.82 -16.09
CA VAL A 378 47.00 -9.54 -15.30
C VAL A 378 47.28 -10.94 -15.88
N ALA A 379 46.24 -11.65 -16.32
CA ALA A 379 46.39 -12.98 -16.90
C ALA A 379 47.23 -12.96 -18.19
N PHE A 380 47.02 -11.96 -19.07
CA PHE A 380 47.70 -11.86 -20.37
C PHE A 380 49.01 -11.06 -20.35
N LEU A 381 49.09 -9.96 -19.59
CA LEU A 381 50.31 -9.12 -19.50
C LEU A 381 51.33 -9.68 -18.51
N GLY A 382 50.90 -10.44 -17.50
CA GLY A 382 51.79 -11.05 -16.51
C GLY A 382 52.91 -11.90 -17.12
N PRO A 383 52.60 -12.83 -18.05
CA PRO A 383 53.62 -13.62 -18.75
C PRO A 383 54.54 -12.77 -19.63
N LEU A 384 53.99 -11.73 -20.28
CA LEU A 384 54.72 -10.88 -21.22
C LEU A 384 55.72 -9.96 -20.50
N LEU A 385 55.31 -9.34 -19.38
CA LEU A 385 56.10 -8.33 -18.66
C LEU A 385 57.00 -8.92 -17.59
N PHE A 386 56.52 -9.94 -16.85
CA PHE A 386 57.20 -10.47 -15.67
C PHE A 386 57.77 -11.88 -15.87
N LYS A 387 57.66 -12.44 -17.09
CA LYS A 387 58.07 -13.81 -17.45
C LYS A 387 57.43 -14.89 -16.55
N TRP A 388 56.23 -14.63 -16.04
CA TRP A 388 55.49 -15.61 -15.25
C TRP A 388 54.94 -16.72 -16.15
N PRO A 389 54.91 -17.98 -15.68
CA PRO A 389 54.24 -19.04 -16.43
C PRO A 389 52.74 -18.73 -16.53
N PHE A 390 52.12 -19.01 -17.67
CA PHE A 390 50.69 -18.73 -17.89
C PHE A 390 49.82 -19.57 -16.95
N ILE A 391 50.08 -20.88 -16.95
CA ILE A 391 49.48 -21.86 -16.03
C ILE A 391 50.43 -22.10 -14.87
N SER A 392 49.88 -22.35 -13.68
CA SER A 392 50.69 -22.67 -12.49
C SER A 392 51.60 -23.87 -12.72
N THR A 393 52.85 -23.73 -12.32
CA THR A 393 53.84 -24.80 -12.27
C THR A 393 54.07 -25.18 -10.80
N PRO A 394 54.59 -26.39 -10.48
CA PRO A 394 54.83 -26.81 -9.10
C PRO A 394 55.79 -25.89 -8.33
N VAL A 395 56.60 -25.09 -9.03
CA VAL A 395 57.59 -24.17 -8.44
C VAL A 395 57.05 -22.74 -8.32
N CYS A 396 56.14 -22.29 -9.19
CA CYS A 396 55.67 -20.91 -9.26
C CYS A 396 54.19 -20.81 -9.64
N ARG A 397 53.45 -19.95 -8.92
CA ARG A 397 52.05 -19.66 -9.25
C ARG A 397 51.97 -18.82 -10.53
N GLY A 398 51.19 -19.28 -11.50
CA GLY A 398 51.08 -18.68 -12.82
C GLY A 398 50.24 -17.40 -12.86
N SER A 399 50.25 -16.71 -14.00
CA SER A 399 49.51 -15.45 -14.18
C SER A 399 48.00 -15.63 -14.02
N VAL A 400 47.44 -16.76 -14.50
CA VAL A 400 46.01 -17.08 -14.35
C VAL A 400 45.63 -17.25 -12.88
N TYR A 401 46.46 -17.93 -12.07
CA TYR A 401 46.20 -18.07 -10.64
C TYR A 401 46.19 -16.70 -9.94
N ARG A 402 47.11 -15.80 -10.31
CA ARG A 402 47.17 -14.44 -9.75
C ARG A 402 45.98 -13.58 -10.18
N ALA A 403 45.54 -13.72 -11.43
CA ALA A 403 44.35 -13.05 -11.95
C ALA A 403 43.07 -13.50 -11.22
N LEU A 404 42.89 -14.81 -11.04
CA LEU A 404 41.77 -15.36 -10.28
C LEU A 404 41.83 -14.93 -8.81
N GLY A 405 43.03 -14.92 -8.21
CA GLY A 405 43.23 -14.42 -6.85
C GLY A 405 42.90 -12.93 -6.70
N LEU A 406 43.27 -12.10 -7.67
CA LEU A 406 42.90 -10.68 -7.72
C LEU A 406 41.37 -10.51 -7.79
N MET A 407 40.71 -11.28 -8.66
CA MET A 407 39.25 -11.24 -8.79
C MET A 407 38.55 -11.62 -7.48
N VAL A 408 39.04 -12.67 -6.80
CA VAL A 408 38.51 -13.11 -5.49
C VAL A 408 38.76 -12.05 -4.41
N ALA A 409 39.98 -11.49 -4.34
CA ALA A 409 40.33 -10.48 -3.35
C ALA A 409 39.58 -9.15 -3.55
N ALA A 410 39.24 -8.81 -4.79
CA ALA A 410 38.47 -7.63 -5.16
C ALA A 410 36.95 -7.84 -5.04
N SER A 411 36.48 -8.94 -4.46
CA SER A 411 35.06 -9.21 -4.32
C SER A 411 34.42 -8.36 -3.20
N PRO A 412 33.44 -7.46 -3.48
CA PRO A 412 32.96 -6.46 -2.54
C PRO A 412 31.88 -7.03 -1.60
N CYS A 413 32.21 -8.10 -0.87
CA CYS A 413 31.26 -8.89 -0.08
C CYS A 413 30.51 -8.04 0.97
N ALA A 414 31.21 -7.14 1.66
CA ALA A 414 30.61 -6.26 2.66
C ALA A 414 29.64 -5.23 2.06
N LEU A 415 29.93 -4.78 0.83
CA LEU A 415 29.12 -3.79 0.14
C LEU A 415 27.75 -4.37 -0.25
N ALA A 416 27.71 -5.65 -0.62
CA ALA A 416 26.49 -6.37 -0.98
C ALA A 416 25.50 -6.50 0.19
N VAL A 417 25.96 -6.41 1.45
CA VAL A 417 25.10 -6.53 2.64
C VAL A 417 24.52 -5.18 3.09
N ALA A 418 24.97 -4.06 2.52
CA ALA A 418 24.51 -2.72 2.90
C ALA A 418 22.98 -2.51 2.85
N PRO A 419 22.21 -3.07 1.88
CA PRO A 419 20.75 -2.94 1.86
C PRO A 419 20.03 -3.52 3.09
N LEU A 420 20.66 -4.47 3.80
CA LEU A 420 20.10 -5.06 5.03
C LEU A 420 19.86 -4.00 6.12
N ALA A 421 20.62 -2.91 6.13
CA ALA A 421 20.40 -1.78 7.04
C ALA A 421 19.02 -1.12 6.82
N TYR A 422 18.59 -0.94 5.58
CA TYR A 422 17.24 -0.41 5.29
C TYR A 422 16.15 -1.40 5.70
N ALA A 423 16.34 -2.67 5.36
CA ALA A 423 15.40 -3.73 5.71
C ALA A 423 15.17 -3.83 7.24
N THR A 424 16.25 -3.79 8.01
CA THR A 424 16.18 -3.81 9.48
C THR A 424 15.59 -2.53 10.06
N ALA A 425 15.91 -1.36 9.50
CA ALA A 425 15.32 -0.08 9.90
C ALA A 425 13.79 -0.06 9.66
N ILE A 426 13.33 -0.50 8.49
CA ILE A 426 11.91 -0.59 8.15
C ILE A 426 11.19 -1.53 9.12
N SER A 427 11.76 -2.70 9.38
CA SER A 427 11.23 -3.67 10.34
C SER A 427 11.14 -3.09 11.76
N SER A 428 12.13 -2.29 12.18
CA SER A 428 12.14 -1.62 13.48
C SER A 428 11.05 -0.55 13.60
N CYS A 429 10.85 0.25 12.54
CA CYS A 429 9.77 1.24 12.46
C CYS A 429 8.39 0.57 12.50
N ALA A 430 8.19 -0.51 11.75
CA ALA A 430 6.93 -1.24 11.71
C ALA A 430 6.52 -1.77 13.10
N ARG A 431 7.48 -2.31 13.88
CA ARG A 431 7.22 -2.73 15.27
C ARG A 431 6.77 -1.60 16.19
N LYS A 432 7.02 -0.34 15.82
CA LYS A 432 6.59 0.86 16.56
C LYS A 432 5.34 1.51 15.96
N GLY A 433 4.65 0.84 15.04
CA GLY A 433 3.47 1.39 14.36
C GLY A 433 3.80 2.44 13.30
N ILE A 434 5.06 2.59 12.90
CA ILE A 434 5.49 3.51 11.84
C ILE A 434 5.63 2.70 10.55
N LEU A 435 4.67 2.86 9.65
CA LEU A 435 4.67 2.18 8.36
C LEU A 435 5.48 2.98 7.32
N LEU A 436 6.56 2.39 6.82
CA LEU A 436 7.39 2.97 5.77
C LEU A 436 7.15 2.29 4.44
N LYS A 437 6.71 3.05 3.44
CA LYS A 437 6.40 2.58 2.08
C LYS A 437 7.66 2.44 1.20
N GLY A 438 8.66 1.71 1.69
CA GLY A 438 9.93 1.42 1.01
C GLY A 438 11.14 2.19 1.55
N GLY A 439 12.35 1.74 1.20
CA GLY A 439 13.60 2.30 1.76
C GLY A 439 13.95 3.71 1.26
N HIS A 440 13.44 4.15 0.10
CA HIS A 440 13.63 5.53 -0.37
C HIS A 440 12.99 6.57 0.57
N VAL A 441 11.97 6.16 1.33
CA VAL A 441 11.30 7.01 2.32
C VAL A 441 12.28 7.35 3.45
N LEU A 442 13.13 6.40 3.87
CA LEU A 442 14.16 6.64 4.88
C LEU A 442 15.19 7.67 4.40
N ASP A 443 15.64 7.59 3.16
CA ASP A 443 16.57 8.58 2.59
C ASP A 443 15.93 9.97 2.55
N THR A 444 14.65 10.03 2.17
CA THR A 444 13.91 11.27 2.08
C THR A 444 13.70 11.89 3.46
N LEU A 445 13.31 11.08 4.45
CA LEU A 445 13.18 11.48 5.85
C LEU A 445 14.52 11.95 6.45
N ALA A 446 15.62 11.25 6.17
CA ALA A 446 16.95 11.64 6.63
C ALA A 446 17.40 13.00 6.05
N SER A 447 16.98 13.31 4.83
CA SER A 447 17.21 14.60 4.19
C SER A 447 16.11 15.65 4.45
N CYS A 448 15.10 15.33 5.25
CA CYS A 448 13.96 16.21 5.48
C CYS A 448 14.30 17.25 6.56
N HIS A 449 14.17 18.53 6.20
CA HIS A 449 14.46 19.65 7.12
C HIS A 449 13.19 20.43 7.51
N THR A 450 12.06 20.14 6.86
CA THR A 450 10.81 20.87 7.05
C THR A 450 9.66 19.90 6.93
N ILE A 451 8.81 19.88 7.95
CA ILE A 451 7.62 19.05 7.99
C ILE A 451 6.42 19.99 7.87
N ALA A 452 5.63 19.81 6.82
CA ALA A 452 4.32 20.43 6.69
C ALA A 452 3.28 19.42 7.17
N PHE A 453 2.53 19.79 8.19
CA PHE A 453 1.42 18.98 8.68
C PHE A 453 0.13 19.43 8.01
N ASP A 454 -0.65 18.46 7.52
CA ASP A 454 -2.05 18.73 7.28
C ASP A 454 -2.76 18.97 8.62
N LYS A 455 -3.79 19.81 8.64
CA LYS A 455 -4.50 20.13 9.88
C LYS A 455 -5.51 19.05 10.21
N THR A 456 -6.46 18.82 9.30
CA THR A 456 -7.65 18.01 9.56
C THR A 456 -7.30 16.53 9.47
N GLY A 457 -7.61 15.74 10.51
CA GLY A 457 -7.31 14.31 10.54
C GLY A 457 -5.83 13.95 10.75
N THR A 458 -4.93 14.94 10.80
CA THR A 458 -3.51 14.76 11.16
C THR A 458 -3.18 15.45 12.47
N LEU A 459 -3.40 16.77 12.58
CA LEU A 459 -3.24 17.51 13.85
C LEU A 459 -4.52 17.47 14.69
N THR A 460 -5.69 17.36 14.04
CA THR A 460 -6.99 17.21 14.69
C THR A 460 -7.53 15.80 14.51
N THR A 461 -8.49 15.41 15.35
CA THR A 461 -9.16 14.09 15.26
C THR A 461 -10.01 13.91 13.99
N GLY A 462 -10.26 14.98 13.23
CA GLY A 462 -11.15 14.97 12.06
C GLY A 462 -12.64 14.94 12.41
N GLU A 463 -12.98 14.81 13.70
CA GLU A 463 -14.34 14.80 14.21
C GLU A 463 -14.75 16.20 14.67
N PHE A 464 -15.98 16.59 14.34
CA PHE A 464 -16.57 17.82 14.86
C PHE A 464 -17.11 17.57 16.27
N MET A 465 -16.94 18.54 17.15
CA MET A 465 -17.53 18.55 18.49
C MET A 465 -18.20 19.91 18.73
N CYS A 466 -19.40 19.91 19.31
CA CYS A 466 -20.03 21.13 19.78
C CYS A 466 -19.20 21.71 20.94
N LYS A 467 -18.65 22.92 20.75
CA LYS A 467 -17.75 23.54 21.73
C LYS A 467 -18.48 24.47 22.69
N ALA A 468 -19.45 25.23 22.17
CA ALA A 468 -20.21 26.22 22.92
C ALA A 468 -21.50 26.57 22.18
N ILE A 469 -22.49 27.06 22.93
CA ILE A 469 -23.74 27.62 22.41
C ILE A 469 -23.84 29.04 22.97
N GLU A 470 -23.89 30.04 22.08
CA GLU A 470 -23.94 31.46 22.45
C GLU A 470 -25.34 32.02 22.12
N PRO A 471 -26.21 32.24 23.12
CA PRO A 471 -27.54 32.81 22.89
C PRO A 471 -27.45 34.31 22.56
N ILE A 472 -27.98 34.70 21.38
CA ILE A 472 -27.96 36.10 20.88
C ILE A 472 -29.19 36.88 21.36
N HIS A 473 -30.35 36.22 21.41
CA HIS A 473 -31.61 36.79 21.89
C HIS A 473 -32.12 35.98 23.09
N GLY A 474 -32.59 36.66 24.14
CA GLY A 474 -33.23 36.04 25.30
C GLY A 474 -34.68 35.63 25.01
N HIS A 475 -35.28 34.85 25.91
CA HIS A 475 -36.68 34.42 25.78
C HIS A 475 -37.65 35.62 25.70
N MET A 476 -38.65 35.49 24.83
CA MET A 476 -39.85 36.32 24.88
C MET A 476 -40.95 35.52 25.60
N LYS A 477 -41.40 36.01 26.76
CA LYS A 477 -42.58 35.48 27.45
C LYS A 477 -43.59 36.62 27.55
N ASN A 478 -44.79 36.42 27.00
CA ASN A 478 -45.90 37.39 27.02
C ASN A 478 -45.56 38.79 26.46
N GLY A 479 -44.80 38.88 25.36
CA GLY A 479 -44.56 40.15 24.66
C GLY A 479 -43.52 41.09 25.30
N GLU A 480 -42.92 40.73 26.43
CA GLU A 480 -41.82 41.50 27.04
C GLU A 480 -40.45 40.93 26.64
N ARG A 481 -39.58 41.79 26.09
CA ARG A 481 -38.19 41.44 25.73
C ARG A 481 -37.35 41.44 27.01
N PHE A 482 -37.06 40.27 27.56
CA PHE A 482 -36.03 40.15 28.59
C PHE A 482 -34.65 40.24 27.94
N GLY A 483 -33.94 41.34 28.20
CA GLY A 483 -32.55 41.52 27.77
C GLY A 483 -31.67 40.43 28.38
N SER A 484 -30.98 39.68 27.51
CA SER A 484 -30.05 38.58 27.85
C SER A 484 -30.60 37.63 28.92
N CYS A 485 -31.42 36.65 28.52
CA CYS A 485 -31.83 35.59 29.44
C CYS A 485 -30.63 34.67 29.70
N CYS A 486 -29.92 34.89 30.81
CA CYS A 486 -28.77 34.09 31.27
C CYS A 486 -29.20 32.86 32.09
N VAL A 487 -30.32 32.21 31.72
CA VAL A 487 -30.79 31.02 32.44
C VAL A 487 -30.19 29.79 31.75
N PRO A 488 -29.61 28.82 32.49
CA PRO A 488 -29.09 27.57 31.93
C PRO A 488 -30.13 26.76 31.11
N SER A 489 -31.42 27.09 31.23
CA SER A 489 -32.49 26.50 30.41
C SER A 489 -32.45 26.96 28.96
N CYS A 490 -31.99 28.18 28.66
CA CYS A 490 -31.99 28.73 27.30
C CYS A 490 -31.04 27.95 26.37
N GLU A 491 -29.86 27.60 26.88
CA GLU A 491 -28.88 26.80 26.16
C GLU A 491 -29.41 25.38 25.90
N LYS A 492 -30.06 24.77 26.90
CA LYS A 492 -30.67 23.45 26.79
C LYS A 492 -31.83 23.42 25.78
N GLU A 493 -32.66 24.45 25.76
CA GLU A 493 -33.75 24.57 24.78
C GLU A 493 -33.21 24.75 23.36
N ALA A 494 -32.22 25.63 23.18
CA ALA A 494 -31.56 25.83 21.89
C ALA A 494 -30.90 24.53 21.40
N LEU A 495 -30.24 23.79 22.29
CA LEU A 495 -29.64 22.49 21.99
C LEU A 495 -30.71 21.44 21.63
N ALA A 496 -31.82 21.39 22.37
CA ALA A 496 -32.92 20.46 22.10
C ALA A 496 -33.53 20.68 20.71
N VAL A 497 -33.77 21.95 20.36
CA VAL A 497 -34.27 22.34 19.03
C VAL A 497 -33.26 21.98 17.95
N ALA A 498 -32.00 22.38 18.10
CA ALA A 498 -30.96 22.10 17.10
C ALA A 498 -30.73 20.59 16.91
N ALA A 499 -30.70 19.81 18.00
CA ALA A 499 -30.57 18.36 17.94
C ALA A 499 -31.78 17.69 17.29
N ALA A 500 -33.01 18.15 17.58
CA ALA A 500 -34.22 17.64 16.93
C ALA A 500 -34.21 17.88 15.42
N MET A 501 -33.79 19.07 14.98
CA MET A 501 -33.64 19.41 13.56
C MET A 501 -32.54 18.60 12.87
N GLU A 502 -31.41 18.38 13.55
CA GLU A 502 -30.25 17.69 12.97
C GLU A 502 -30.32 16.15 13.03
N LYS A 503 -31.26 15.58 13.82
CA LYS A 503 -31.43 14.12 13.96
C LYS A 503 -31.70 13.40 12.64
N GLY A 504 -32.26 14.09 11.65
CA GLY A 504 -32.54 13.58 10.31
C GLY A 504 -31.44 13.84 9.28
N THR A 505 -30.34 14.51 9.63
CA THR A 505 -29.30 14.89 8.67
C THR A 505 -28.08 13.99 8.74
N THR A 506 -27.35 13.93 7.62
CA THR A 506 -26.06 13.24 7.52
C THR A 506 -24.87 14.18 7.63
N HIS A 507 -25.10 15.46 7.97
CA HIS A 507 -24.07 16.48 7.97
C HIS A 507 -23.14 16.35 9.19
N PRO A 508 -21.80 16.41 9.04
CA PRO A 508 -20.87 16.23 10.16
C PRO A 508 -21.06 17.21 11.32
N ILE A 509 -21.46 18.46 11.04
CA ILE A 509 -21.80 19.45 12.08
C ILE A 509 -23.08 19.07 12.83
N GLY A 510 -24.11 18.64 12.10
CA GLY A 510 -25.37 18.20 12.70
C GLY A 510 -25.17 16.99 13.61
N ARG A 511 -24.35 16.04 13.17
CA ARG A 511 -23.96 14.89 13.99
C ARG A 511 -23.25 15.32 15.27
N ALA A 512 -22.36 16.30 15.22
CA ALA A 512 -21.70 16.83 16.41
C ALA A 512 -22.68 17.49 17.41
N VAL A 513 -23.74 18.13 16.92
CA VAL A 513 -24.82 18.71 17.76
C VAL A 513 -25.66 17.60 18.40
N VAL A 514 -26.07 16.59 17.61
CA VAL A 514 -26.82 15.44 18.10
C VAL A 514 -26.01 14.65 19.13
N ASP A 515 -24.74 14.36 18.84
CA ASP A 515 -23.85 13.64 19.77
C ASP A 515 -23.65 14.43 21.07
N HIS A 516 -23.58 15.76 21.00
CA HIS A 516 -23.50 16.61 22.19
C HIS A 516 -24.79 16.60 23.03
N SER A 517 -25.95 16.36 22.40
CA SER A 517 -27.24 16.26 23.09
C SER A 517 -27.42 14.95 23.87
N VAL A 518 -26.70 13.88 23.49
CA VAL A 518 -26.85 12.55 24.10
C VAL A 518 -26.36 12.58 25.55
N GLY A 519 -27.24 12.13 26.47
CA GLY A 519 -26.94 12.09 27.91
C GLY A 519 -27.17 13.41 28.64
N GLN A 520 -27.64 14.46 27.95
CA GLN A 520 -28.10 15.69 28.58
C GLN A 520 -29.61 15.63 28.88
N ASP A 521 -30.01 16.25 30.00
CA ASP A 521 -31.41 16.42 30.37
C ASP A 521 -32.00 17.62 29.59
N LEU A 522 -32.64 17.29 28.46
CA LEU A 522 -33.14 18.22 27.44
C LEU A 522 -34.67 18.10 27.29
N PRO A 523 -35.37 19.23 27.03
CA PRO A 523 -36.80 19.23 26.80
C PRO A 523 -37.18 18.45 25.54
N SER A 524 -38.35 17.81 25.55
CA SER A 524 -38.86 17.05 24.41
C SER A 524 -39.40 17.98 23.32
N VAL A 525 -38.83 17.87 22.12
CA VAL A 525 -39.22 18.63 20.92
C VAL A 525 -39.57 17.65 19.80
N SER A 526 -40.78 17.77 19.24
CA SER A 526 -41.21 17.02 18.05
C SER A 526 -41.10 17.87 16.79
N VAL A 527 -40.62 17.26 15.70
CA VAL A 527 -40.52 17.87 14.37
C VAL A 527 -41.71 17.41 13.54
N GLU A 528 -42.54 18.34 13.06
CA GLU A 528 -43.73 18.05 12.24
C GLU A 528 -43.45 18.11 10.75
N SER A 529 -42.68 19.11 10.33
CA SER A 529 -42.18 19.23 8.96
C SER A 529 -40.72 19.62 8.96
N PHE A 530 -39.99 19.15 7.96
CA PHE A 530 -38.55 19.32 7.84
C PHE A 530 -38.18 19.53 6.38
N GLU A 531 -37.40 20.57 6.11
CA GLU A 531 -36.82 20.85 4.80
C GLU A 531 -35.32 21.13 4.96
N ASN A 532 -34.49 20.35 4.26
CA ASN A 532 -33.07 20.59 4.18
C ASN A 532 -32.78 21.43 2.92
N LEU A 533 -32.16 22.58 3.08
CA LEU A 533 -31.63 23.41 2.01
C LEU A 533 -30.12 23.18 1.92
N PRO A 534 -29.68 22.35 0.96
CA PRO A 534 -28.26 22.02 0.83
C PRO A 534 -27.42 23.30 0.70
N GLY A 535 -26.31 23.32 1.44
CA GLY A 535 -25.31 24.40 1.38
C GLY A 535 -25.71 25.67 2.14
N ARG A 536 -26.89 25.67 2.77
CA ARG A 536 -27.41 26.79 3.56
C ARG A 536 -27.78 26.36 4.98
N GLY A 537 -28.72 25.44 5.12
CA GLY A 537 -29.30 25.11 6.42
C GLY A 537 -30.57 24.28 6.33
N LEU A 538 -31.33 24.28 7.42
CA LEU A 538 -32.51 23.48 7.67
C LEU A 538 -33.66 24.40 8.08
N PHE A 539 -34.85 24.06 7.65
CA PHE A 539 -36.11 24.59 8.16
C PHE A 539 -36.89 23.45 8.82
N ALA A 540 -37.50 23.74 9.95
CA ALA A 540 -38.40 22.81 10.61
C ALA A 540 -39.59 23.54 11.23
N THR A 541 -40.74 22.87 11.23
CA THR A 541 -41.87 23.25 12.08
C THR A 541 -41.86 22.33 13.30
N LEU A 542 -41.83 22.93 14.49
CA LEU A 542 -41.64 22.24 15.76
C LEU A 542 -42.87 22.38 16.65
N SER A 543 -43.19 21.30 17.37
CA SER A 543 -44.14 21.32 18.49
C SER A 543 -43.40 20.99 19.79
N SER A 544 -43.59 21.81 20.82
CA SER A 544 -43.04 21.57 22.16
C SER A 544 -44.09 20.93 23.07
N VAL A 545 -43.66 19.97 23.89
CA VAL A 545 -44.52 19.27 24.85
C VAL A 545 -44.48 19.93 26.24
N GLU A 546 -43.53 20.84 26.52
CA GLU A 546 -43.33 21.46 27.83
C GLU A 546 -43.59 22.98 27.87
N ALA A 547 -44.07 23.47 29.02
CA ALA A 547 -44.68 24.79 29.22
C ALA A 547 -43.74 26.02 29.13
N GLY A 548 -42.57 25.89 28.51
CA GLY A 548 -41.57 26.96 28.34
C GLY A 548 -41.55 27.62 26.96
N LEU A 549 -41.90 26.88 25.90
CA LEU A 549 -41.72 27.26 24.49
C LEU A 549 -43.00 27.77 23.81
N GLY A 550 -44.08 28.01 24.55
CA GLY A 550 -45.41 28.26 23.99
C GLY A 550 -46.14 26.94 23.80
N ALA A 551 -46.93 26.57 24.81
CA ALA A 551 -47.71 25.35 24.77
C ALA A 551 -48.81 25.47 23.70
N GLY A 552 -48.67 24.76 22.59
CA GLY A 552 -49.76 24.47 21.66
C GLY A 552 -49.75 25.14 20.28
N GLU A 553 -48.80 26.03 19.97
CA GLU A 553 -48.68 26.65 18.64
C GLU A 553 -47.41 26.14 17.89
N PRO A 554 -47.52 25.86 16.58
CA PRO A 554 -46.38 25.39 15.79
C PRO A 554 -45.34 26.51 15.63
N LEU A 555 -44.11 26.25 16.10
CA LEU A 555 -42.98 27.17 15.97
C LEU A 555 -42.23 26.90 14.67
N LYS A 556 -41.80 27.95 13.97
CA LYS A 556 -40.89 27.83 12.83
C LYS A 556 -39.46 28.03 13.29
N ALA A 557 -38.61 27.03 13.04
CA ALA A 557 -37.19 27.07 13.37
C ALA A 557 -36.32 26.96 12.11
N SER A 558 -35.20 27.67 12.12
CA SER A 558 -34.21 27.70 11.05
C SER A 558 -32.82 27.50 11.64
N LEU A 559 -32.04 26.57 11.09
CA LEU A 559 -30.67 26.27 11.55
C LEU A 559 -29.72 26.24 10.34
N GLY A 560 -28.59 26.94 10.36
CA GLY A 560 -27.69 26.91 9.20
C GLY A 560 -26.52 27.87 9.27
N SER A 561 -25.97 28.24 8.10
CA SER A 561 -24.91 29.25 8.04
C SER A 561 -25.40 30.59 8.58
N VAL A 562 -24.49 31.38 9.15
CA VAL A 562 -24.81 32.72 9.68
C VAL A 562 -25.45 33.60 8.59
N GLU A 563 -24.93 33.56 7.37
CA GLU A 563 -25.47 34.27 6.20
C GLU A 563 -26.90 33.83 5.86
N PHE A 564 -27.19 32.53 5.98
CA PHE A 564 -28.52 32.02 5.73
C PHE A 564 -29.49 32.50 6.81
N VAL A 565 -29.15 32.35 8.08
CA VAL A 565 -30.03 32.75 9.19
C VAL A 565 -30.25 34.26 9.22
N THR A 566 -29.21 35.07 8.97
CA THR A 566 -29.33 36.52 8.89
C THR A 566 -30.20 37.00 7.72
N SER A 567 -30.28 36.23 6.62
CA SER A 567 -31.16 36.54 5.48
C SER A 567 -32.65 36.36 5.77
N LEU A 568 -33.00 35.69 6.87
CA LEU A 568 -34.40 35.43 7.26
C LEU A 568 -35.00 36.58 8.07
N PHE A 569 -34.19 37.51 8.57
CA PHE A 569 -34.65 38.67 9.33
C PHE A 569 -34.91 39.85 8.40
N SER A 570 -36.10 40.46 8.53
CA SER A 570 -36.52 41.61 7.72
C SER A 570 -35.85 42.94 8.12
N SER A 571 -35.22 42.99 9.30
CA SER A 571 -34.60 44.19 9.86
C SER A 571 -33.08 44.17 9.67
N GLU A 572 -32.53 45.16 8.97
CA GLU A 572 -31.07 45.30 8.80
C GLU A 572 -30.32 45.42 10.15
N ASP A 573 -30.97 45.97 11.17
CA ASP A 573 -30.37 46.15 12.50
C ASP A 573 -30.24 44.81 13.26
N GLU A 574 -31.15 43.85 13.04
CA GLU A 574 -31.06 42.53 13.66
C GLU A 574 -30.01 41.66 12.97
N SER A 575 -29.94 41.70 11.63
CA SER A 575 -28.90 41.00 10.87
C SER A 575 -27.50 41.53 11.22
N LYS A 576 -27.33 42.84 11.43
CA LYS A 576 -26.06 43.43 11.88
C LYS A 576 -25.65 42.95 13.27
N LYS A 577 -26.59 42.86 14.23
CA LYS A 577 -26.31 42.36 15.58
C LYS A 577 -25.85 40.90 15.59
N ILE A 578 -26.46 40.05 14.78
CA ILE A 578 -26.04 38.64 14.66
C ILE A 578 -24.62 38.54 14.08
N MET A 579 -24.33 39.32 13.03
CA MET A 579 -22.99 39.36 12.43
C MET A 579 -21.94 39.91 13.40
N GLU A 580 -22.28 40.94 14.18
CA GLU A 580 -21.43 41.49 15.22
C GLU A 580 -21.16 40.45 16.32
N ALA A 581 -22.20 39.79 16.83
CA ALA A 581 -22.07 38.73 17.83
C ALA A 581 -21.13 37.61 17.38
N VAL A 582 -21.26 37.13 16.14
CA VAL A 582 -20.38 36.12 15.54
C VAL A 582 -18.94 36.63 15.43
N SER A 583 -18.75 37.89 15.01
CA SER A 583 -17.41 38.48 14.88
C SER A 583 -16.71 38.69 16.24
N THR A 584 -17.49 38.92 17.30
CA THR A 584 -17.01 39.09 18.68
C THR A 584 -16.92 37.79 19.48
N SER A 585 -17.32 36.66 18.90
CA SER A 585 -17.35 35.37 19.58
C SER A 585 -15.96 34.97 20.07
N SER A 586 -15.89 34.53 21.33
CA SER A 586 -14.64 34.06 21.95
C SER A 586 -14.12 32.75 21.34
N TYR A 587 -14.94 32.06 20.55
CA TYR A 587 -14.63 30.77 19.94
C TYR A 587 -14.22 30.87 18.46
N GLY A 588 -14.23 32.08 17.88
CA GLY A 588 -13.86 32.36 16.50
C GLY A 588 -15.01 32.17 15.50
N ILE A 589 -14.76 32.56 14.25
CA ILE A 589 -15.80 32.67 13.20
C ILE A 589 -15.97 31.41 12.33
N HIS A 590 -15.14 30.39 12.52
CA HIS A 590 -15.14 29.19 11.68
C HIS A 590 -16.08 28.11 12.26
N PHE A 591 -16.89 27.49 11.39
CA PHE A 591 -17.87 26.44 11.74
C PHE A 591 -18.97 26.90 12.71
N VAL A 592 -19.35 28.18 12.64
CA VAL A 592 -20.49 28.73 13.39
C VAL A 592 -21.79 28.44 12.62
N GLN A 593 -22.77 27.89 13.31
CA GLN A 593 -24.15 27.80 12.82
C GLN A 593 -25.03 28.78 13.59
N GLY A 594 -25.89 29.50 12.86
CA GLY A 594 -26.98 30.28 13.44
C GLY A 594 -28.19 29.39 13.65
N CYS A 595 -28.94 29.64 14.73
CA CYS A 595 -30.26 29.07 14.97
C CYS A 595 -31.24 30.22 15.24
N SER A 596 -32.41 30.18 14.62
CA SER A 596 -33.49 31.14 14.81
C SER A 596 -34.81 30.41 15.02
N ILE A 597 -35.60 30.86 16.00
CA ILE A 597 -36.93 30.33 16.33
C ILE A 597 -37.89 31.50 16.30
N SER A 598 -38.93 31.41 15.47
CA SER A 598 -39.98 32.42 15.33
C SER A 598 -41.36 31.78 15.57
N GLN A 599 -42.22 32.49 16.31
CA GLN A 599 -43.65 32.21 16.39
C GLN A 599 -44.36 32.66 15.11
#